data_AF-A0A183GS06-F1
#
_entry.id   AF-A0A183GS06-F1
#
_cell.length_a   1.000
_cell.length_b   1.000
_cell.length_c   1.000
_cell.angle_alpha   90.00
_cell.angle_beta   90.00
_cell.angle_gamma   90.00
#
_symmetry.space_group_name_H-M   'P 1'
#
loop_
_entity.id
_entity.type
_entity.pdbx_description
1 polymer ?
#
loop_
_entity_poly.entity_id
_entity_poly.type
_entity_poly.pdbx_seq_one_letter_code
_entity_poly.pdbx_strand_id
1 'polypeptide(L)'
;LENPSALPVTFHCVADMSSSVGLADVLLGSWNLDKTDAFMSHWVPTSYKITVAYLVLIYLGQKFMRNKKPFELDGTLAVWNFTFSLFSGVAAYKLLPELFRTFQTDGFVGTYCNNNDYYTDASTGFWGWAFVMSKAPELGDTIFLVLRKKPVIFMHWYHHALTFVYATITYSEHQAWVRWSLALNLAVHTIMYL
;
A
#
# COMPACT_ATOMS: atom_id res chain seq x y z
N LEU A 1 52.53 -29.41 3.99
CA LEU A 1 52.50 -28.03 4.53
C LEU A 1 51.17 -27.44 4.15
N GLU A 2 50.17 -27.74 4.98
CA GLU A 2 48.80 -27.24 4.85
C GLU A 2 48.78 -25.75 5.15
N ASN A 3 48.09 -24.97 4.30
CA ASN A 3 47.88 -23.54 4.52
C ASN A 3 46.44 -23.34 5.03
N PRO A 4 46.23 -22.96 6.31
CA PRO A 4 44.92 -22.85 6.91
C PRO A 4 44.46 -21.38 6.92
N SER A 5 43.65 -20.98 5.95
CA SER A 5 42.97 -19.66 5.98
C SER A 5 41.70 -19.63 5.11
N ALA A 6 40.94 -20.73 5.12
CA ALA A 6 39.53 -20.67 4.75
C ALA A 6 38.76 -20.12 5.96
N LEU A 7 38.55 -18.80 5.99
CA LEU A 7 37.57 -18.18 6.87
C LEU A 7 36.20 -18.81 6.57
N PRO A 8 35.49 -19.39 7.55
CA PRO A 8 34.12 -19.81 7.31
C PRO A 8 33.31 -18.53 7.13
N VAL A 9 32.70 -18.38 5.95
CA VAL A 9 31.60 -17.45 5.73
C VAL A 9 30.47 -17.94 6.64
N THR A 10 30.43 -17.42 7.87
CA THR A 10 29.28 -17.57 8.74
C THR A 10 28.14 -16.83 8.07
N PHE A 11 27.35 -17.55 7.28
CA PHE A 11 25.96 -17.22 7.07
C PHE A 11 25.36 -17.14 8.47
N HIS A 12 25.16 -15.92 8.96
CA HIS A 12 24.18 -15.69 10.01
C HIS A 12 22.84 -16.12 9.41
N CYS A 13 22.46 -17.38 9.63
CA CYS A 13 21.06 -17.74 9.71
C CYS A 13 20.46 -16.76 10.72
N VAL A 14 19.76 -15.74 10.22
CA VAL A 14 18.82 -14.97 11.02
C VAL A 14 17.90 -16.00 11.62
N ALA A 15 18.06 -16.20 12.93
CA ALA A 15 17.31 -17.15 13.69
C ALA A 15 15.82 -16.90 13.44
N ASP A 16 15.16 -17.99 13.07
CA ASP A 16 13.73 -18.21 13.08
C ASP A 16 13.02 -17.37 14.17
N MET A 17 12.44 -16.24 13.77
CA MET A 17 11.45 -15.52 14.57
C MET A 17 10.08 -15.75 13.93
N SER A 18 9.67 -17.03 13.93
CA SER A 18 8.30 -17.51 13.75
C SER A 18 7.40 -16.99 14.90
N SER A 19 7.17 -15.68 14.93
CA SER A 19 5.88 -15.13 15.35
C SER A 19 5.32 -14.48 14.10
N SER A 20 4.23 -15.00 13.55
CA SER A 20 3.55 -14.40 12.40
C SER A 20 3.22 -12.95 12.74
N VAL A 21 4.04 -12.00 12.29
CA VAL A 21 3.84 -10.57 12.54
C VAL A 21 2.51 -10.21 11.92
N GLY A 22 1.53 -9.89 12.75
CA GLY A 22 0.18 -9.59 12.33
C GLY A 22 0.03 -8.12 11.95
N LEU A 23 -1.10 -7.80 11.30
CA LEU A 23 -1.47 -6.42 11.01
C LEU A 23 -1.49 -5.55 12.28
N ALA A 24 -1.94 -6.11 13.40
CA ALA A 24 -2.02 -5.41 14.69
C ALA A 24 -0.64 -5.06 15.25
N ASP A 25 0.37 -5.89 15.00
CA ASP A 25 1.74 -5.66 15.50
C ASP A 25 2.40 -4.47 14.80
N VAL A 26 2.08 -4.25 13.52
CA VAL A 26 2.56 -3.11 12.74
C VAL A 26 1.71 -1.85 12.98
N LEU A 27 0.40 -2.02 13.18
CA LEU A 27 -0.55 -0.90 13.28
C LEU A 27 -0.63 -0.29 14.69
N LEU A 28 -0.51 -1.09 15.75
CA LEU A 28 -0.63 -0.65 17.15
C LEU A 28 0.70 -0.70 17.91
N GLY A 29 1.70 -1.40 17.37
CA GLY A 29 3.02 -1.50 17.97
C GLY A 29 3.91 -0.29 17.68
N SER A 30 5.09 -0.26 18.29
CA SER A 30 6.15 0.64 17.85
C SER A 30 6.60 0.22 16.45
N TRP A 31 6.51 1.16 15.51
CA TRP A 31 6.87 0.88 14.13
C TRP A 31 8.37 0.54 14.02
N ASN A 32 8.67 -0.48 13.23
CA ASN A 32 10.02 -0.95 12.95
C ASN A 32 10.04 -1.56 11.53
N LEU A 33 11.12 -1.28 10.79
CA LEU A 33 11.26 -1.72 9.41
C LEU A 33 11.27 -3.24 9.29
N ASP A 34 12.09 -3.94 10.08
CA ASP A 34 12.23 -5.41 10.01
C ASP A 34 10.89 -6.13 10.25
N LYS A 35 10.07 -5.62 11.19
CA LYS A 35 8.72 -6.15 11.43
C LYS A 35 7.80 -5.91 10.23
N THR A 36 7.88 -4.73 9.64
CA THR A 36 7.08 -4.35 8.48
C THR A 36 7.46 -5.19 7.27
N ASP A 37 8.75 -5.45 7.05
CA ASP A 37 9.26 -6.30 5.97
C ASP A 37 8.84 -7.76 6.15
N ALA A 38 8.91 -8.28 7.38
CA ALA A 38 8.40 -9.61 7.69
C ALA A 38 6.91 -9.72 7.35
N PHE A 39 6.10 -8.74 7.73
CA PHE A 39 4.68 -8.68 7.36
C PHE A 39 4.49 -8.61 5.84
N MET A 40 5.23 -7.74 5.15
CA MET A 40 5.13 -7.53 3.70
C MET A 40 5.49 -8.80 2.91
N SER A 41 6.43 -9.60 3.40
CA SER A 41 6.80 -10.89 2.77
C SER A 41 5.61 -11.86 2.67
N HIS A 42 4.71 -11.84 3.66
CA HIS A 42 3.47 -12.61 3.65
C HIS A 42 2.31 -11.88 2.98
N TRP A 43 2.33 -10.54 3.00
CA TRP A 43 1.30 -9.71 2.40
C TRP A 43 1.34 -9.74 0.87
N VAL A 44 2.53 -9.72 0.24
CA VAL A 44 2.68 -9.78 -1.22
C VAL A 44 1.99 -11.01 -1.85
N PRO A 45 2.25 -12.27 -1.42
CA PRO A 45 1.52 -13.42 -1.97
C PRO A 45 0.02 -13.38 -1.63
N THR A 46 -0.36 -12.72 -0.54
CA THR A 46 -1.76 -12.53 -0.15
C THR A 46 -2.46 -11.50 -1.05
N SER A 47 -1.77 -10.44 -1.47
CA SER A 47 -2.33 -9.41 -2.34
C SER A 47 -2.74 -9.99 -3.70
N TYR A 48 -1.93 -10.88 -4.29
CA TYR A 48 -2.32 -11.62 -5.49
C TYR A 48 -3.59 -12.45 -5.33
N LYS A 49 -3.72 -13.16 -4.19
CA LYS A 49 -4.93 -13.96 -3.89
C LYS A 49 -6.16 -13.06 -3.74
N ILE A 50 -6.01 -11.92 -3.05
CA ILE A 50 -7.07 -10.91 -2.90
C ILE A 50 -7.48 -10.34 -4.25
N THR A 51 -6.52 -10.02 -5.14
CA THR A 51 -6.82 -9.51 -6.48
C THR A 51 -7.59 -10.51 -7.33
N VAL A 52 -7.21 -11.79 -7.30
CA VAL A 52 -7.98 -12.85 -7.99
C VAL A 52 -9.40 -12.96 -7.41
N ALA A 53 -9.52 -12.96 -6.08
CA ALA A 53 -10.83 -12.98 -5.42
C ALA A 53 -11.68 -11.75 -5.80
N TYR A 54 -11.07 -10.56 -5.86
CA TYR A 54 -11.72 -9.31 -6.28
C TYR A 54 -12.28 -9.39 -7.71
N LEU A 55 -11.52 -9.91 -8.68
CA LEU A 55 -11.99 -10.08 -10.06
C LEU A 55 -13.17 -11.05 -10.14
N VAL A 56 -13.10 -12.17 -9.40
CA VAL A 56 -14.20 -13.13 -9.29
C VAL A 56 -15.42 -12.49 -8.64
N LEU A 57 -15.24 -11.70 -7.57
CA LEU A 57 -16.32 -11.00 -6.88
C LEU A 57 -17.02 -9.97 -7.76
N ILE A 58 -16.29 -9.23 -8.61
CA ILE A 58 -16.92 -8.31 -9.58
C ILE A 58 -17.82 -9.09 -10.53
N TYR A 59 -17.30 -10.16 -11.13
CA TYR A 59 -18.05 -10.95 -12.10
C TYR A 59 -19.30 -11.60 -11.48
N LEU A 60 -19.13 -12.25 -10.32
CA LEU A 60 -20.24 -12.87 -9.58
C LEU A 60 -21.22 -11.82 -9.05
N GLY A 61 -20.73 -10.69 -8.56
CA GLY A 61 -21.53 -9.59 -8.05
C GLY A 61 -22.41 -8.97 -9.13
N GLN A 62 -21.88 -8.72 -10.33
CA GLN A 62 -22.66 -8.24 -11.47
C GLN A 62 -23.74 -9.26 -11.89
N LYS A 63 -23.39 -10.55 -11.94
CA LYS A 63 -24.34 -11.62 -12.25
C LYS A 63 -25.46 -11.73 -11.22
N PHE A 64 -25.13 -11.65 -9.93
CA PHE A 64 -26.07 -11.70 -8.82
C PHE A 64 -27.00 -10.48 -8.78
N MET A 65 -26.44 -9.29 -9.02
CA MET A 65 -27.20 -8.05 -9.02
C MET A 65 -28.12 -7.91 -10.22
N ARG A 66 -27.92 -8.65 -11.33
CA ARG A 66 -28.76 -8.58 -12.54
C ARG A 66 -30.26 -8.59 -12.21
N ASN A 67 -30.70 -9.47 -11.31
CA ASN A 67 -32.11 -9.67 -10.95
C ASN A 67 -32.56 -8.93 -9.68
N LYS A 68 -31.71 -8.09 -9.08
CA LYS A 68 -32.01 -7.34 -7.84
C LYS A 68 -32.17 -5.84 -8.11
N LYS A 69 -32.83 -5.12 -7.21
CA LYS A 69 -32.87 -3.65 -7.25
C LYS A 69 -31.49 -3.09 -6.79
N PRO A 70 -31.06 -1.92 -7.30
CA PRO A 70 -29.85 -1.27 -6.83
C PRO A 70 -30.00 -0.90 -5.35
N PHE A 71 -28.91 -1.01 -4.59
CA PHE A 71 -28.89 -0.56 -3.19
C PHE A 71 -28.65 0.95 -3.11
N GLU A 72 -29.33 1.62 -2.19
CA GLU A 72 -29.07 3.02 -1.85
C GLU A 72 -27.99 3.07 -0.77
N LEU A 73 -26.74 3.30 -1.18
CA LEU A 73 -25.55 3.30 -0.31
C LEU A 73 -24.86 4.66 -0.31
N ASP A 74 -25.59 5.72 -0.64
CA ASP A 74 -25.00 7.05 -0.87
C ASP A 74 -24.39 7.64 0.41
N GLY A 75 -25.06 7.46 1.55
CA GLY A 75 -24.52 7.87 2.87
C GLY A 75 -23.27 7.08 3.26
N THR A 76 -23.29 5.75 3.10
CA THR A 76 -22.12 4.90 3.38
C THR A 76 -20.94 5.26 2.49
N LEU A 77 -21.19 5.49 1.20
CA LEU A 77 -20.16 5.90 0.24
C LEU A 77 -19.59 7.30 0.58
N ALA A 78 -20.42 8.21 1.07
CA ALA A 78 -19.96 9.53 1.51
C ALA A 78 -19.02 9.42 2.73
N VAL A 79 -19.39 8.65 3.75
CA VAL A 79 -18.53 8.39 4.93
C VAL A 79 -17.23 7.68 4.54
N TRP A 80 -17.34 6.72 3.63
CA TRP A 80 -16.20 5.99 3.09
C TRP A 80 -15.21 6.94 2.39
N ASN A 81 -15.68 7.72 1.41
CA ASN A 81 -14.85 8.69 0.69
C ASN A 81 -14.26 9.75 1.61
N PHE A 82 -15.02 10.24 2.59
CA PHE A 82 -14.53 11.19 3.59
C PHE A 82 -13.38 10.59 4.43
N THR A 83 -13.48 9.31 4.78
CA THR A 83 -12.43 8.59 5.52
C THR A 83 -11.14 8.52 4.71
N PHE A 84 -11.20 8.19 3.41
CA PHE A 84 -10.03 8.18 2.53
C PHE A 84 -9.45 9.57 2.29
N SER A 85 -10.30 10.59 2.19
CA SER A 85 -9.87 11.98 2.10
C SER A 85 -9.08 12.41 3.34
N LEU A 86 -9.63 12.16 4.54
CA LEU A 86 -8.97 12.48 5.80
C LEU A 86 -7.65 11.72 5.94
N PHE A 87 -7.65 10.41 5.65
CA PHE A 87 -6.44 9.59 5.65
C PHE A 87 -5.37 10.16 4.71
N SER A 88 -5.77 10.53 3.48
CA SER A 88 -4.86 11.09 2.48
C SER A 88 -4.27 12.43 2.93
N GLY A 89 -5.07 13.29 3.54
CA GLY A 89 -4.60 14.57 4.07
C GLY A 89 -3.56 14.41 5.19
N VAL A 90 -3.80 13.48 6.13
CA VAL A 90 -2.84 13.21 7.23
C VAL A 90 -1.55 12.58 6.68
N ALA A 91 -1.67 11.60 5.77
CA ALA A 91 -0.52 10.98 5.13
C ALA A 91 0.29 12.01 4.32
N ALA A 92 -0.37 12.91 3.59
CA ALA A 92 0.28 14.00 2.85
C ALA A 92 1.07 14.91 3.79
N TYR A 93 0.47 15.33 4.91
CA TYR A 93 1.13 16.17 5.91
C TYR A 93 2.40 15.53 6.49
N LYS A 94 2.42 14.19 6.60
CA LYS A 94 3.55 13.45 7.17
C LYS A 94 4.64 13.10 6.14
N LEU A 95 4.27 12.86 4.88
CA LEU A 95 5.19 12.39 3.85
C LEU A 95 5.74 13.51 2.95
N LEU A 96 4.96 14.57 2.69
CA LEU A 96 5.41 15.66 1.81
C LEU A 96 6.64 16.42 2.35
N PRO A 97 6.76 16.73 3.66
CA PRO A 97 7.95 17.42 4.17
C PRO A 97 9.24 16.65 3.96
N GLU A 98 9.19 15.31 4.03
CA GLU A 98 10.35 14.46 3.73
C GLU A 98 10.75 14.59 2.27
N LEU A 99 9.78 14.49 1.36
CA LEU A 99 10.04 14.61 -0.08
C LEU A 99 10.64 15.98 -0.42
N PHE A 100 10.10 17.07 0.14
CA PHE A 100 10.64 18.42 -0.07
C PHE A 100 12.06 18.57 0.48
N ARG A 101 12.34 18.01 1.66
CA ARG A 101 13.69 18.03 2.25
C ARG A 101 14.68 17.30 1.38
N THR A 102 14.37 16.06 0.98
CA THR A 102 15.24 15.24 0.13
C THR A 102 15.44 15.87 -1.25
N PHE A 103 14.41 16.53 -1.80
CA PHE A 103 14.54 17.29 -3.04
C PHE A 103 15.50 18.48 -2.92
N GLN A 104 15.51 19.17 -1.78
CA GLN A 104 16.43 20.29 -1.54
C GLN A 104 17.88 19.84 -1.29
N THR A 105 18.08 18.69 -0.65
CA THR A 105 19.42 18.19 -0.31
C THR A 105 20.08 17.45 -1.48
N ASP A 106 19.35 16.53 -2.12
CA ASP A 106 19.92 15.58 -3.09
C ASP A 106 19.38 15.79 -4.51
N GLY A 107 18.50 16.78 -4.71
CA GLY A 107 17.88 17.09 -5.99
C GLY A 107 16.90 16.01 -6.47
N PHE A 108 16.47 16.14 -7.73
CA PHE A 108 15.52 15.23 -8.34
C PHE A 108 16.04 13.78 -8.43
N VAL A 109 17.30 13.60 -8.82
CA VAL A 109 17.92 12.27 -8.94
C VAL A 109 17.98 11.58 -7.57
N GLY A 110 18.34 12.31 -6.51
CA GLY A 110 18.33 11.79 -5.16
C GLY A 110 16.95 11.29 -4.71
N THR A 111 15.89 12.07 -4.98
CA THR A 111 14.52 11.66 -4.62
C THR A 111 14.01 10.43 -5.39
N TYR A 112 14.59 10.12 -6.55
CA TYR A 112 14.14 9.02 -7.41
C TYR A 112 14.97 7.74 -7.23
N CYS A 113 16.25 7.88 -6.86
CA CYS A 113 17.20 6.78 -6.79
C CYS A 113 17.59 6.39 -5.36
N ASN A 114 17.48 7.31 -4.39
CA ASN A 114 17.99 7.08 -3.04
C ASN A 114 16.88 6.88 -2.02
N ASN A 115 17.02 5.85 -1.19
CA ASN A 115 16.10 5.56 -0.11
C ASN A 115 16.34 6.39 1.16
N ASN A 116 17.54 6.98 1.33
CA ASN A 116 17.92 7.77 2.51
C ASN A 116 17.27 7.23 3.79
N ASP A 117 16.57 8.11 4.54
CA ASP A 117 15.90 7.74 5.79
C ASP A 117 14.41 7.42 5.64
N TYR A 118 13.84 7.41 4.43
CA TYR A 118 12.38 7.32 4.26
C TYR A 118 11.76 6.01 4.76
N TYR A 119 12.49 4.91 4.55
CA TYR A 119 12.05 3.60 5.03
C TYR A 119 12.62 3.28 6.41
N THR A 120 13.47 4.10 7.01
CA THR A 120 14.06 3.82 8.33
C THR A 120 13.49 4.73 9.40
N ASP A 121 13.06 5.94 9.03
CA ASP A 121 12.36 6.87 9.90
C ASP A 121 10.96 6.34 10.24
N ALA A 122 10.65 6.36 11.53
CA ALA A 122 9.45 5.72 12.05
C ALA A 122 8.15 6.35 11.55
N SER A 123 8.16 7.66 11.26
CA SER A 123 6.98 8.34 10.75
C SER A 123 6.79 8.03 9.27
N THR A 124 7.81 8.27 8.46
CA THR A 124 7.70 8.17 6.99
C THR A 124 7.54 6.73 6.53
N GLY A 125 8.24 5.78 7.16
CA GLY A 125 8.08 4.36 6.91
C GLY A 125 6.67 3.86 7.25
N PHE A 126 6.13 4.24 8.42
CA PHE A 126 4.77 3.88 8.84
C PHE A 126 3.71 4.44 7.89
N TRP A 127 3.79 5.73 7.54
CA TRP A 127 2.79 6.35 6.67
C TRP A 127 2.88 5.85 5.22
N GLY A 128 4.09 5.52 4.74
CA GLY A 128 4.29 4.84 3.46
C GLY A 128 3.65 3.43 3.45
N TRP A 129 3.84 2.67 4.54
CA TRP A 129 3.19 1.36 4.70
C TRP A 129 1.67 1.49 4.78
N ALA A 130 1.17 2.43 5.58
CA ALA A 130 -0.27 2.65 5.75
C ALA A 130 -0.96 2.99 4.42
N PHE A 131 -0.29 3.75 3.55
CA PHE A 131 -0.78 4.03 2.20
C PHE A 131 -0.88 2.78 1.34
N VAL A 132 0.12 1.89 1.39
CA VAL A 132 0.08 0.62 0.66
C VAL A 132 -1.09 -0.24 1.16
N MET A 133 -1.30 -0.26 2.47
CA MET A 133 -2.41 -0.96 3.08
C MET A 133 -3.77 -0.35 2.73
N SER A 134 -3.87 0.97 2.50
CA SER A 134 -5.12 1.63 2.11
C SER A 134 -5.63 1.18 0.73
N LYS A 135 -4.75 0.67 -0.14
CA LYS A 135 -5.13 0.15 -1.47
C LYS A 135 -6.00 -1.11 -1.41
N ALA A 136 -5.89 -1.93 -0.36
CA ALA A 136 -6.76 -3.09 -0.19
C ALA A 136 -8.24 -2.68 0.03
N PRO A 137 -8.54 -1.80 1.01
CA PRO A 137 -9.86 -1.19 1.15
C PRO A 137 -10.38 -0.51 -0.12
N GLU A 138 -9.56 0.23 -0.88
CA GLU A 138 -9.98 0.91 -2.13
C GLU A 138 -10.62 -0.04 -3.17
N LEU A 139 -10.31 -1.35 -3.15
CA LEU A 139 -11.03 -2.34 -3.97
C LEU A 139 -12.54 -2.36 -3.69
N GLY A 140 -12.95 -1.94 -2.50
CA GLY A 140 -14.34 -1.77 -2.09
C GLY A 140 -15.12 -0.77 -2.93
N ASP A 141 -14.47 0.24 -3.52
CA ASP A 141 -15.13 1.23 -4.38
C ASP A 141 -15.84 0.55 -5.55
N THR A 142 -15.18 -0.43 -6.16
CA THR A 142 -15.76 -1.19 -7.26
C THR A 142 -16.91 -2.07 -6.79
N ILE A 143 -16.83 -2.61 -5.56
CA ILE A 143 -17.93 -3.39 -4.96
C ILE A 143 -19.16 -2.49 -4.77
N PHE A 144 -18.99 -1.26 -4.27
CA PHE A 144 -20.08 -0.29 -4.16
C PHE A 144 -20.70 0.03 -5.52
N LEU A 145 -19.91 0.18 -6.58
CA LEU A 145 -20.43 0.38 -7.94
C LEU A 145 -21.28 -0.80 -8.42
N VAL A 146 -20.81 -2.04 -8.17
CA VAL A 146 -21.55 -3.27 -8.52
C VAL A 146 -22.89 -3.33 -7.76
N LEU A 147 -22.89 -3.06 -6.46
CA LEU A 147 -24.09 -3.07 -5.62
C LEU A 147 -25.09 -1.95 -5.99
N ARG A 148 -24.60 -0.80 -6.47
CA ARG A 148 -25.43 0.31 -6.96
C ARG A 148 -25.85 0.16 -8.42
N LYS A 149 -25.46 -0.91 -9.10
CA LYS A 149 -25.65 -1.12 -10.55
C LYS A 149 -25.13 0.04 -11.41
N LYS A 150 -24.04 0.67 -10.99
CA LYS A 150 -23.35 1.70 -11.78
C LYS A 150 -22.42 1.01 -12.79
N PRO A 151 -22.17 1.61 -13.96
CA PRO A 151 -21.28 1.02 -14.96
C PRO A 151 -19.86 0.91 -14.41
N VAL A 152 -19.35 -0.31 -14.34
CA VAL A 152 -17.97 -0.59 -13.94
C VAL A 152 -17.10 -0.57 -15.20
N ILE A 153 -16.54 0.61 -15.51
CA ILE A 153 -15.68 0.77 -16.69
C ILE A 153 -14.35 0.02 -16.53
N PHE A 154 -13.75 -0.40 -17.65
CA PHE A 154 -12.49 -1.14 -17.68
C PHE A 154 -11.39 -0.46 -16.86
N MET A 155 -11.21 0.84 -17.11
CA MET A 155 -10.16 1.63 -16.44
C MET A 155 -10.27 1.56 -14.92
N HIS A 156 -11.47 1.59 -14.35
CA HIS A 156 -11.67 1.65 -12.90
C HIS A 156 -11.20 0.34 -12.23
N TRP A 157 -11.81 -0.80 -12.57
CA TRP A 157 -11.47 -2.05 -11.91
C TRP A 157 -10.04 -2.51 -12.21
N TYR A 158 -9.55 -2.24 -13.44
CA TYR A 158 -8.17 -2.55 -13.82
C TYR A 158 -7.18 -1.71 -13.03
N HIS A 159 -7.43 -0.40 -12.90
CA HIS A 159 -6.59 0.50 -12.12
C HIS A 159 -6.53 0.08 -10.66
N HIS A 160 -7.68 -0.19 -10.00
CA HIS A 160 -7.69 -0.59 -8.59
C HIS A 160 -6.98 -1.92 -8.34
N ALA A 161 -7.13 -2.91 -9.22
CA ALA A 161 -6.40 -4.17 -9.12
C ALA A 161 -4.88 -3.97 -9.28
N LEU A 162 -4.48 -3.18 -10.29
CA LEU A 162 -3.08 -2.93 -10.60
C LEU A 162 -2.39 -2.11 -9.51
N THR A 163 -2.98 -1.00 -9.07
CA THR A 163 -2.39 -0.14 -8.04
C THR A 163 -2.25 -0.85 -6.70
N PHE A 164 -3.20 -1.73 -6.35
CA PHE A 164 -3.09 -2.56 -5.14
C PHE A 164 -1.89 -3.51 -5.19
N VAL A 165 -1.79 -4.35 -6.23
CA VAL A 165 -0.67 -5.29 -6.37
C VAL A 165 0.65 -4.55 -6.47
N TYR A 166 0.69 -3.53 -7.32
CA TYR A 166 1.90 -2.77 -7.59
C TYR A 166 2.42 -2.06 -6.34
N ALA A 167 1.55 -1.38 -5.57
CA ALA A 167 1.95 -0.74 -4.32
C ALA A 167 2.54 -1.74 -3.32
N THR A 168 1.97 -2.96 -3.23
CA THR A 168 2.50 -3.99 -2.32
C THR A 168 3.91 -4.45 -2.69
N ILE A 169 4.19 -4.60 -3.99
CA ILE A 169 5.51 -5.02 -4.48
C ILE A 169 6.53 -3.90 -4.27
N THR A 170 6.20 -2.68 -4.72
CA THR A 170 7.15 -1.57 -4.71
C THR A 170 7.56 -1.16 -3.30
N TYR A 171 6.67 -1.32 -2.31
CA TYR A 171 7.03 -1.10 -0.91
C TYR A 171 7.93 -2.22 -0.37
N SER A 172 7.65 -3.49 -0.69
CA SER A 172 8.48 -4.62 -0.26
C SER A 172 9.91 -4.57 -0.82
N GLU A 173 10.08 -4.02 -2.03
CA GLU A 173 11.38 -3.82 -2.67
C GLU A 173 12.04 -2.48 -2.30
N HIS A 174 11.42 -1.68 -1.42
CA HIS A 174 11.93 -0.39 -1.00
C HIS A 174 12.27 0.53 -2.18
N GLN A 175 11.38 0.67 -3.16
CA GLN A 175 11.71 1.48 -4.33
C GLN A 175 11.62 3.00 -4.03
N ALA A 176 12.74 3.72 -4.16
CA ALA A 176 12.84 5.15 -3.81
C ALA A 176 11.83 6.06 -4.53
N TRP A 177 11.64 5.85 -5.82
CA TRP A 177 10.78 6.69 -6.67
C TRP A 177 9.29 6.69 -6.25
N VAL A 178 8.88 5.69 -5.47
CA VAL A 178 7.49 5.50 -4.99
C VAL A 178 7.00 6.73 -4.22
N ARG A 179 7.90 7.49 -3.57
CA ARG A 179 7.57 8.74 -2.88
C ARG A 179 6.87 9.76 -3.76
N TRP A 180 7.27 9.87 -5.03
CA TRP A 180 6.61 10.76 -5.98
C TRP A 180 5.21 10.27 -6.33
N SER A 181 5.03 8.95 -6.50
CA SER A 181 3.72 8.35 -6.73
C SER A 181 2.79 8.57 -5.53
N LEU A 182 3.28 8.40 -4.30
CA LEU A 182 2.52 8.70 -3.08
C LEU A 182 2.17 10.18 -3.00
N ALA A 183 3.16 11.07 -3.16
CA ALA A 183 2.94 12.51 -3.05
C ALA A 183 1.90 13.01 -4.05
N LEU A 184 1.96 12.55 -5.31
CA LEU A 184 0.98 12.90 -6.33
C LEU A 184 -0.41 12.31 -6.02
N ASN A 185 -0.49 11.04 -5.59
CA ASN A 185 -1.77 10.42 -5.26
C ASN A 185 -2.43 11.13 -4.07
N LEU A 186 -1.66 11.39 -3.01
CA LEU A 186 -2.14 12.07 -1.81
C LEU A 186 -2.53 13.53 -2.09
N ALA A 187 -1.77 14.26 -2.91
CA ALA A 187 -2.10 15.62 -3.30
C ALA A 187 -3.41 15.68 -4.11
N VAL A 188 -3.57 14.80 -5.09
CA VAL A 188 -4.81 14.71 -5.88
C VAL A 188 -5.99 14.31 -5.00
N HIS A 189 -5.83 13.31 -4.13
CA HIS A 189 -6.91 12.90 -3.23
C HIS A 189 -7.29 14.00 -2.22
N THR A 190 -6.33 14.80 -1.76
CA THR A 190 -6.63 15.94 -0.88
C THR A 190 -7.44 17.02 -1.61
N ILE A 191 -7.12 17.29 -2.88
CA ILE A 191 -7.81 18.31 -3.69
C ILE A 191 -9.16 17.82 -4.22
N MET A 192 -9.28 16.54 -4.58
CA MET A 192 -10.48 15.95 -5.19
C MET A 192 -11.67 15.86 -4.21
N TYR A 193 -11.39 15.85 -2.90
CA TYR A 193 -12.40 15.70 -1.85
C TYR A 193 -12.58 16.94 -0.97
N LEU A 194 -11.94 18.07 -1.32
CA LEU A 194 -12.23 19.42 -0.83
C LEU A 194 -13.32 20.06 -1.71
#